data_AF-A0AAN8G2N6-F1
#
_entry.id   AF-A0AAN8G2N6-F1
#
_cell.length_a   1.000
_cell.length_b   1.000
_cell.length_c   1.000
_cell.angle_alpha   90.00
_cell.angle_beta   90.00
_cell.angle_gamma   90.00
#
_symmetry.space_group_name_H-M   'P 1'
#
loop_
_entity.id
_entity.type
_entity.pdbx_description
1 polymer ?
#
loop_
_entity_poly.entity_id
_entity_poly.type
_entity_poly.pdbx_seq_one_letter_code
_entity_poly.pdbx_strand_id
1 'polypeptide(L)'
;MTDVVLVGNLQNQLDRLMNQLSDLEEERPNMDAKEYEELKTETMEELQDLSRTLEKMTGGSITVIDNLTATRMAVRAAISQAFRTPEIVALFARKQPAALRQKLIVMDNDLHMQKITEREYQARKLEILTALVNLKEELSDDERAFLKQRQAESLPQFDLEATSGNTVCRNKLD
;
A
#
# COMPACT_ATOMS: atom_id res chain seq x y z
N MET A 1 -14.47 1.44 22.20
CA MET A 1 -14.18 2.86 21.83
C MET A 1 -12.68 3.12 21.72
N THR A 2 -11.86 2.59 22.63
CA THR A 2 -10.38 2.71 22.62
C THR A 2 -9.71 2.20 21.33
N ASP A 3 -10.18 1.08 20.77
CA ASP A 3 -9.56 0.50 19.56
C ASP A 3 -9.72 1.35 18.30
N VAL A 4 -10.85 2.04 18.14
CA VAL A 4 -11.11 2.88 16.95
C VAL A 4 -10.22 4.13 16.96
N VAL A 5 -10.02 4.73 18.14
CA VAL A 5 -9.14 5.89 18.32
C VAL A 5 -7.68 5.50 18.04
N LEU A 6 -7.27 4.33 18.51
CA LEU A 6 -5.91 3.84 18.33
C LEU A 6 -5.60 3.51 16.87
N VAL A 7 -6.53 2.85 16.17
CA VAL A 7 -6.43 2.62 14.72
C VAL A 7 -6.35 3.94 13.95
N GLY A 8 -7.19 4.92 14.30
CA GLY A 8 -7.17 6.24 13.67
C GLY A 8 -5.83 6.97 13.88
N ASN A 9 -5.23 6.87 15.07
CA ASN A 9 -3.93 7.47 15.35
C ASN A 9 -2.81 6.85 14.50
N LEU A 10 -2.84 5.52 14.33
CA LEU A 10 -1.85 4.80 13.50
C LEU A 10 -2.02 5.12 12.01
N GLN A 11 -3.27 5.28 11.55
CA GLN A 11 -3.56 5.75 10.20
C GLN A 11 -3.05 7.19 9.98
N ASN A 12 -3.30 8.08 10.93
CA ASN A 12 -2.79 9.45 10.87
C ASN A 12 -1.25 9.49 10.86
N GLN A 13 -0.60 8.60 11.63
CA GLN A 13 0.86 8.49 11.63
C GLN A 13 1.37 8.02 10.28
N LEU A 14 0.74 7.01 9.67
CA LEU A 14 1.07 6.60 8.30
C LEU A 14 0.88 7.75 7.31
N ASP A 15 -0.26 8.45 7.36
CA ASP A 15 -0.53 9.55 6.44
C ASP A 15 0.51 10.68 6.56
N ARG A 16 0.93 11.01 7.79
CA ARG A 16 2.03 11.97 8.03
C ARG A 16 3.32 11.53 7.37
N LEU A 17 3.72 10.27 7.57
CA LEU A 17 4.94 9.70 7.00
C LEU A 17 4.89 9.66 5.47
N MET A 18 3.73 9.31 4.89
CA MET A 18 3.54 9.33 3.44
C MET A 18 3.62 10.75 2.88
N ASN A 19 3.06 11.76 3.56
CA ASN A 19 3.20 13.15 3.14
C ASN A 19 4.65 13.60 3.20
N GLN A 20 5.39 13.27 4.27
CA GLN A 20 6.82 13.57 4.36
C GLN A 20 7.61 12.96 3.20
N LEU A 21 7.35 11.70 2.83
CA LEU A 21 7.97 11.08 1.66
C LEU A 21 7.59 11.79 0.35
N SER A 22 6.35 12.25 0.22
CA SER A 22 5.89 12.99 -0.96
C SER A 22 6.62 14.32 -1.09
N ASP A 23 6.68 15.09 0.00
CA ASP A 23 7.37 16.37 0.08
C ASP A 23 8.86 16.20 -0.26
N LEU A 24 9.51 15.14 0.24
CA LEU A 24 10.89 14.81 -0.10
C LEU A 24 11.10 14.50 -1.59
N GLU A 25 10.18 13.80 -2.24
CA GLU A 25 10.28 13.55 -3.68
C GLU A 25 10.05 14.82 -4.52
N GLU A 26 9.19 15.73 -4.07
CA GLU A 26 8.96 17.03 -4.71
C GLU A 26 10.14 17.99 -4.55
N GLU A 27 10.76 17.99 -3.37
CA GLU A 27 11.93 18.84 -3.05
C GLU A 27 13.26 18.23 -3.49
N ARG A 28 13.29 16.95 -3.89
CA ARG A 28 14.48 16.26 -4.41
C ARG A 28 15.37 17.06 -5.38
N PRO A 29 14.85 17.78 -6.40
CA PRO A 29 15.70 18.58 -7.30
C PRO A 29 16.37 19.79 -6.63
N ASN A 30 15.87 20.22 -5.46
CA ASN A 30 16.34 21.36 -4.69
C ASN A 30 17.22 20.97 -3.49
N MET A 31 17.42 19.67 -3.26
CA MET A 31 18.18 19.14 -2.11
C MET A 31 19.46 18.45 -2.58
N ASP A 32 20.46 18.46 -1.71
CA ASP A 32 21.66 17.65 -1.93
C ASP A 32 21.34 16.16 -1.81
N ALA A 33 21.96 15.33 -2.66
CA ALA A 33 21.70 13.89 -2.69
C ALA A 33 21.93 13.23 -1.32
N LYS A 34 22.92 13.71 -0.56
CA LYS A 34 23.21 13.20 0.79
C LYS A 34 22.11 13.57 1.78
N GLU A 35 21.64 14.80 1.75
CA GLU A 35 20.57 15.31 2.63
C GLU A 35 19.25 14.59 2.36
N TYR A 36 18.89 14.43 1.07
CA TYR A 36 17.70 13.67 0.66
C TYR A 36 17.75 12.22 1.15
N GLU A 37 18.88 11.52 0.96
CA GLU A 37 19.01 10.13 1.39
C GLU A 37 18.97 9.98 2.91
N GLU A 38 19.54 10.92 3.67
CA GLU A 38 19.47 10.93 5.14
C GLU A 38 18.02 11.08 5.63
N LEU A 39 17.29 12.09 5.14
CA LEU A 39 15.90 12.36 5.53
C LEU A 39 14.94 11.24 5.08
N LYS A 40 15.17 10.70 3.89
CA LYS A 40 14.41 9.55 3.39
C LYS A 40 14.65 8.33 4.25
N THR A 41 15.91 8.05 4.62
CA THR A 41 16.25 6.92 5.48
C THR A 41 15.58 7.05 6.83
N GLU A 42 15.63 8.21 7.47
CA GLU A 42 14.96 8.48 8.75
C GLU A 42 13.44 8.24 8.65
N THR A 43 12.79 8.77 7.61
CA THR A 43 11.34 8.57 7.40
C THR A 43 10.99 7.09 7.16
N MET A 44 11.87 6.34 6.49
CA MET A 44 11.70 4.91 6.27
C MET A 44 11.92 4.09 7.55
N GLU A 45 12.82 4.50 8.44
CA GLU A 45 12.98 3.90 9.78
C GLU A 45 11.72 4.12 10.62
N GLU A 46 11.12 5.32 10.60
CA GLU A 46 9.85 5.59 11.27
C GLU A 46 8.70 4.68 10.76
N LEU A 47 8.65 4.42 9.45
CA LEU A 47 7.69 3.47 8.86
C LEU A 47 7.93 2.03 9.35
N GLN A 48 9.18 1.61 9.52
CA GLN A 48 9.51 0.29 10.07
C GLN A 48 9.06 0.15 11.52
N ASP A 49 9.24 1.18 12.34
CA ASP A 49 8.77 1.18 13.73
C ASP A 49 7.25 1.17 13.83
N LEU A 50 6.57 1.88 12.93
CA LEU A 50 5.12 1.79 12.80
C LEU A 50 4.70 0.35 12.43
N SER A 51 5.38 -0.30 11.49
CA SER A 51 5.12 -1.71 11.14
C SER A 51 5.25 -2.64 12.34
N ARG A 52 6.33 -2.52 13.13
CA ARG A 52 6.55 -3.33 14.34
C ARG A 52 5.46 -3.10 15.38
N THR A 53 4.97 -1.86 15.49
CA THR A 53 3.87 -1.51 16.39
C THR A 53 2.57 -2.19 15.94
N LEU A 54 2.25 -2.12 14.64
CA LEU A 54 1.07 -2.78 14.05
C LEU A 54 1.08 -4.31 14.24
N GLU A 55 2.25 -4.94 14.13
CA GLU A 55 2.43 -6.38 14.34
C GLU A 55 2.17 -6.80 15.79
N LYS A 56 2.67 -6.03 16.76
CA LYS A 56 2.42 -6.29 18.20
C LYS A 56 0.92 -6.19 18.54
N MET A 57 0.18 -5.31 17.88
CA MET A 57 -1.23 -5.07 18.15
C MET A 57 -2.16 -6.08 17.48
N THR A 58 -1.79 -6.60 16.30
CA THR A 58 -2.58 -7.62 15.59
C THR A 58 -2.57 -8.99 16.28
N GLY A 59 -1.64 -9.24 17.21
CA GLY A 59 -1.59 -10.48 18.00
C GLY A 59 -2.67 -10.63 19.09
N GLY A 60 -3.47 -9.59 19.37
CA GLY A 60 -4.33 -9.55 20.58
C GLY A 60 -5.86 -9.62 20.39
N SER A 61 -6.44 -9.15 19.27
CA SER A 61 -7.91 -8.99 19.14
C SER A 61 -8.43 -9.10 17.70
N ILE A 62 -9.29 -10.10 17.44
CA ILE A 62 -9.73 -10.52 16.08
C ILE A 62 -10.49 -9.45 15.25
N THR A 63 -11.20 -8.50 15.88
CA THR A 63 -12.01 -7.49 15.17
C THR A 63 -11.23 -6.23 14.78
N VAL A 64 -10.12 -5.92 15.45
CA VAL A 64 -9.20 -4.84 15.09
C VAL A 64 -8.34 -5.25 13.89
N ILE A 65 -8.18 -6.55 13.67
CA ILE A 65 -7.37 -7.13 12.60
C ILE A 65 -7.80 -6.62 11.23
N ASP A 66 -9.09 -6.52 10.92
CA ASP A 66 -9.51 -6.17 9.56
C ASP A 66 -9.11 -4.75 9.15
N ASN A 67 -9.30 -3.76 10.02
CA ASN A 67 -8.91 -2.37 9.72
C ASN A 67 -7.40 -2.17 9.80
N LEU A 68 -6.73 -2.83 10.75
CA LEU A 68 -5.29 -2.76 10.90
C LEU A 68 -4.55 -3.53 9.78
N THR A 69 -5.19 -4.52 9.15
CA THR A 69 -4.60 -5.30 8.06
C THR A 69 -4.33 -4.45 6.84
N ALA A 70 -5.25 -3.57 6.44
CA ALA A 70 -5.02 -2.67 5.31
C ALA A 70 -3.86 -1.68 5.59
N THR A 71 -3.86 -1.03 6.76
CA THR A 71 -2.77 -0.13 7.17
C THR A 71 -1.42 -0.85 7.20
N ARG A 72 -1.37 -2.07 7.77
CA ARG A 72 -0.15 -2.89 7.81
C ARG A 72 0.33 -3.30 6.42
N MET A 73 -0.57 -3.71 5.54
CA MET A 73 -0.22 -4.03 4.15
C MET A 73 0.29 -2.80 3.42
N ALA A 74 -0.32 -1.63 3.65
CA ALA A 74 0.11 -0.36 3.06
C ALA A 74 1.51 0.04 3.56
N VAL A 75 1.77 -0.04 4.87
CA VAL A 75 3.10 0.20 5.46
C VAL A 75 4.13 -0.76 4.88
N ARG A 76 3.85 -2.06 4.84
CA ARG A 76 4.78 -3.06 4.27
C ARG A 76 5.04 -2.81 2.79
N ALA A 77 4.02 -2.43 2.04
CA ALA A 77 4.15 -2.12 0.61
C ALA A 77 4.94 -0.82 0.37
N ALA A 78 4.81 0.18 1.25
CA ALA A 78 5.66 1.37 1.24
C ALA A 78 7.12 1.05 1.57
N ILE A 79 7.37 0.24 2.62
CA ILE A 79 8.73 -0.18 3.02
C ILE A 79 9.42 -0.96 1.91
N SER A 80 8.70 -1.89 1.27
CA SER A 80 9.22 -2.70 0.17
C SER A 80 9.35 -1.94 -1.15
N GLN A 81 9.01 -0.64 -1.17
CA GLN A 81 8.96 0.19 -2.38
C GLN A 81 8.05 -0.38 -3.47
N ALA A 82 7.12 -1.27 -3.10
CA ALA A 82 6.09 -1.82 -3.97
C ALA A 82 5.07 -0.74 -4.37
N PHE A 83 4.93 0.27 -3.52
CA PHE A 83 4.30 1.54 -3.87
C PHE A 83 5.32 2.65 -3.81
N ARG A 84 5.47 3.34 -4.94
CA ARG A 84 6.34 4.51 -5.09
C ARG A 84 5.57 5.81 -4.99
N THR A 85 4.23 5.73 -5.01
CA THR A 85 3.35 6.89 -4.95
C THR A 85 2.71 6.98 -3.56
N PRO A 86 3.12 7.94 -2.71
CA PRO A 86 2.65 8.03 -1.34
C PRO A 86 1.13 8.13 -1.20
N GLU A 87 0.49 8.85 -2.13
CA GLU A 87 -0.96 8.99 -2.18
C GLU A 87 -1.70 7.66 -2.37
N ILE A 88 -1.18 6.75 -3.21
CA ILE A 88 -1.80 5.43 -3.45
C ILE A 88 -1.77 4.58 -2.17
N VAL A 89 -0.66 4.64 -1.43
CA VAL A 89 -0.50 3.95 -0.13
C VAL A 89 -1.52 4.47 0.88
N ALA A 90 -1.69 5.79 0.98
CA ALA A 90 -2.63 6.41 1.90
C ALA A 90 -4.10 6.00 1.59
N LEU A 91 -4.49 6.03 0.31
CA LEU A 91 -5.81 5.57 -0.13
C LEU A 91 -6.04 4.08 0.15
N PHE A 92 -4.99 3.26 -0.01
CA PHE A 92 -5.02 1.84 0.32
C PHE A 92 -5.21 1.59 1.82
N ALA A 93 -4.42 2.26 2.67
CA ALA A 93 -4.50 2.14 4.12
C ALA A 93 -5.89 2.54 4.67
N ARG A 94 -6.51 3.55 4.06
CA ARG A 94 -7.85 4.04 4.40
C ARG A 94 -8.98 3.20 3.80
N LYS A 95 -8.67 2.16 3.02
CA LYS A 95 -9.63 1.31 2.30
C LYS A 95 -10.61 2.14 1.47
N GLN A 96 -10.08 3.03 0.62
CA GLN A 96 -10.88 3.89 -0.25
C GLN A 96 -10.81 3.43 -1.72
N PRO A 97 -11.46 2.31 -2.09
CA PRO A 97 -11.40 1.76 -3.44
C PRO A 97 -12.02 2.70 -4.49
N ALA A 98 -13.08 3.43 -4.13
CA ALA A 98 -13.68 4.44 -5.00
C ALA A 98 -12.69 5.57 -5.34
N ALA A 99 -11.89 6.01 -4.37
CA ALA A 99 -10.86 7.03 -4.59
C ALA A 99 -9.72 6.49 -5.48
N LEU A 100 -9.30 5.24 -5.27
CA LEU A 100 -8.33 4.56 -6.14
C LEU A 100 -8.83 4.46 -7.59
N ARG A 101 -10.11 4.12 -7.81
CA ARG A 101 -10.74 4.11 -9.14
C ARG A 101 -10.79 5.51 -9.76
N GLN A 102 -11.18 6.52 -8.99
CA GLN A 102 -11.20 7.90 -9.46
C GLN A 102 -9.79 8.34 -9.88
N LYS A 103 -8.76 7.95 -9.12
CA LYS A 103 -7.36 8.24 -9.45
C LYS A 103 -6.96 7.60 -10.77
N LEU A 104 -7.38 6.37 -11.03
CA LEU A 104 -7.13 5.68 -12.30
C LEU A 104 -7.75 6.42 -13.50
N ILE A 105 -8.99 6.92 -13.35
CA ILE A 105 -9.65 7.73 -14.37
C ILE A 105 -8.91 9.06 -14.62
N VAL A 106 -8.50 9.75 -13.56
CA VAL A 106 -7.73 11.01 -13.69
C VAL A 106 -6.42 10.74 -14.44
N MET A 107 -5.74 9.66 -14.10
CA MET A 107 -4.50 9.23 -14.75
C MET A 107 -4.67 8.87 -16.22
N ASP A 108 -5.76 8.18 -16.58
CA ASP A 108 -6.09 7.92 -17.98
C ASP A 108 -6.19 9.25 -18.75
N ASN A 109 -6.91 10.23 -18.19
CA ASN A 109 -7.04 11.55 -18.81
C ASN A 109 -5.69 12.28 -18.92
N ASP A 110 -4.84 12.21 -17.90
CA ASP A 110 -3.52 12.84 -17.94
C ASP A 110 -2.60 12.22 -19.00
N LEU A 111 -2.71 10.90 -19.24
CA LEU A 111 -2.01 10.25 -20.36
C LEU A 111 -2.56 10.73 -21.71
N HIS A 112 -3.89 10.83 -21.86
CA HIS A 112 -4.52 11.35 -23.09
C HIS A 112 -4.13 12.81 -23.36
N MET A 113 -3.97 13.60 -22.30
CA MET A 113 -3.50 14.99 -22.37
C MET A 113 -1.97 15.11 -22.47
N GLN A 114 -1.24 13.99 -22.57
CA GLN A 114 0.23 13.94 -22.65
C GLN A 114 0.95 14.66 -21.49
N LYS A 115 0.30 14.76 -20.32
CA LYS A 115 0.91 15.34 -19.11
C LYS A 115 1.83 14.38 -18.39
N ILE A 116 1.60 13.09 -18.54
CA ILE A 116 2.42 12.01 -17.99
C ILE A 116 2.88 11.10 -19.12
N THR A 117 4.02 10.46 -18.93
CA THR A 117 4.54 9.48 -19.88
C THR A 117 3.81 8.15 -19.75
N GLU A 118 3.82 7.35 -20.82
CA GLU A 118 3.23 6.01 -20.79
C GLU A 118 3.89 5.12 -19.72
N ARG A 119 5.20 5.30 -19.49
CA ARG A 119 5.93 4.58 -18.44
C ARG A 119 5.45 4.93 -17.03
N GLU A 120 5.24 6.22 -16.75
CA GLU A 120 4.70 6.68 -15.46
C GLU A 120 3.26 6.22 -15.24
N TYR A 121 2.45 6.30 -16.30
CA TYR A 121 1.08 5.80 -16.29
C TYR A 121 1.04 4.31 -15.95
N GLN A 122 1.85 3.49 -16.64
CA GLN A 122 1.89 2.04 -16.42
C GLN A 122 2.37 1.67 -15.02
N ALA A 123 3.38 2.38 -14.48
CA ALA A 123 3.88 2.14 -13.13
C ALA A 123 2.81 2.43 -12.06
N ARG A 124 2.19 3.61 -12.12
CA ARG A 124 1.12 4.00 -11.18
C ARG A 124 -0.16 3.17 -11.36
N LYS A 125 -0.50 2.76 -12.59
CA LYS A 125 -1.62 1.83 -12.85
C LYS A 125 -1.40 0.49 -12.15
N LEU A 126 -0.17 -0.05 -12.21
CA LEU A 126 0.18 -1.28 -11.51
C LEU A 126 0.00 -1.14 -10.00
N GLU A 127 0.43 0.00 -9.42
CA GLU A 127 0.23 0.30 -8.00
C GLU A 127 -1.27 0.34 -7.63
N ILE A 128 -2.09 1.09 -8.35
CA ILE A 128 -3.53 1.20 -8.09
C ILE A 128 -4.21 -0.17 -8.18
N LEU A 129 -3.93 -0.94 -9.23
CA LEU A 129 -4.54 -2.26 -9.43
C LEU A 129 -4.10 -3.25 -8.35
N THR A 130 -2.84 -3.22 -7.93
CA THR A 130 -2.34 -4.06 -6.83
C THR A 130 -3.03 -3.71 -5.51
N ALA A 131 -3.24 -2.42 -5.22
CA ALA A 131 -4.00 -1.98 -4.07
C ALA A 131 -5.46 -2.47 -4.12
N LEU A 132 -6.13 -2.36 -5.27
CA LEU A 132 -7.51 -2.84 -5.46
C LEU A 132 -7.64 -4.36 -5.27
N VAL A 133 -6.70 -5.16 -5.79
CA VAL A 133 -6.66 -6.61 -5.57
C VAL A 133 -6.53 -6.93 -4.08
N ASN A 134 -5.65 -6.23 -3.37
CA ASN A 134 -5.45 -6.43 -1.93
C ASN A 134 -6.68 -6.01 -1.10
N LEU A 135 -7.47 -5.06 -1.60
CA LEU A 135 -8.78 -4.70 -1.02
C LEU A 135 -9.92 -5.64 -1.44
N LYS A 136 -9.64 -6.68 -2.24
CA LYS A 136 -10.61 -7.65 -2.77
C LYS A 136 -11.69 -7.02 -3.67
N GLU A 137 -11.34 -5.96 -4.38
CA GLU A 137 -12.22 -5.32 -5.36
C GLU A 137 -12.25 -6.08 -6.69
N GLU A 138 -13.38 -6.01 -7.40
CA GLU A 138 -13.54 -6.66 -8.69
C GLU A 138 -12.83 -5.91 -9.79
N LEU A 139 -11.83 -6.53 -10.42
CA LEU A 139 -11.17 -5.95 -11.60
C LEU A 139 -11.95 -6.24 -12.90
N SER A 140 -11.71 -5.47 -13.95
CA SER A 140 -12.10 -5.81 -15.32
C SER A 140 -11.16 -6.91 -15.89
N ASP A 141 -11.58 -7.58 -16.96
CA ASP A 141 -10.75 -8.56 -17.65
C ASP A 141 -9.47 -7.93 -18.22
N ASP A 142 -9.55 -6.70 -18.71
CA ASP A 142 -8.40 -5.95 -19.20
C ASP A 142 -7.40 -5.62 -18.09
N GLU A 143 -7.91 -5.26 -16.91
CA GLU A 143 -7.10 -4.96 -15.72
C GLU A 143 -6.40 -6.23 -15.20
N ARG A 144 -7.10 -7.37 -15.20
CA ARG A 144 -6.53 -8.67 -14.87
C ARG A 144 -5.44 -9.09 -15.85
N ALA A 145 -5.67 -8.89 -17.15
CA ALA A 145 -4.68 -9.21 -18.19
C ALA A 145 -3.40 -8.35 -18.02
N PHE A 146 -3.57 -7.06 -17.75
CA PHE A 146 -2.46 -6.14 -17.47
C PHE A 146 -1.62 -6.60 -16.27
N LEU A 147 -2.26 -6.97 -15.15
CA LEU A 147 -1.54 -7.46 -13.97
C LEU A 147 -0.76 -8.75 -14.27
N LYS A 148 -1.35 -9.71 -14.99
CA LYS A 148 -0.69 -10.96 -15.35
C LYS A 148 0.54 -10.72 -16.23
N GLN A 149 0.42 -9.82 -17.21
CA GLN A 149 1.53 -9.46 -18.08
C GLN A 149 2.70 -8.85 -17.29
N ARG A 150 2.40 -7.98 -16.32
CA ARG A 150 3.42 -7.32 -15.49
C ARG A 150 4.02 -8.19 -14.40
N GLN A 151 3.25 -9.10 -13.81
CA GLN A 151 3.77 -10.10 -12.87
C GLN A 151 4.74 -11.08 -13.55
N ALA A 152 4.53 -11.37 -14.85
CA ALA A 152 5.48 -12.14 -15.64
C ALA A 152 6.79 -11.37 -15.95
N GLU A 153 6.74 -10.03 -16.01
CA GLU A 153 7.89 -9.16 -16.24
C GLU A 153 8.66 -8.79 -14.96
N SER A 154 8.01 -8.82 -13.79
CA SER A 154 8.56 -8.39 -12.50
C SER A 154 8.54 -9.54 -11.47
N LEU A 155 9.60 -10.34 -11.41
CA LEU A 155 9.91 -11.17 -10.23
C LEU A 155 10.79 -10.35 -9.27
N PRO A 156 10.29 -10.06 -8.06
CA PRO A 156 10.33 -11.03 -6.98
C PRO A 156 8.94 -11.39 -6.47
N GLN A 157 8.81 -12.68 -6.20
CA GLN A 157 7.64 -13.34 -5.63
C GLN A 157 7.29 -12.71 -4.28
N PHE A 158 6.18 -11.98 -4.25
CA PHE A 158 5.47 -11.74 -3.00
C PHE A 158 4.86 -13.08 -2.61
N ASP A 159 5.43 -13.73 -1.59
CA ASP A 159 4.69 -14.74 -0.85
C ASP A 159 3.55 -14.00 -0.14
N LEU A 160 2.40 -14.03 -0.81
CA LEU A 160 1.10 -13.88 -0.20
C LEU A 160 1.03 -14.94 0.90
N GLU A 161 1.35 -14.55 2.13
CA GLU A 161 0.93 -15.33 3.29
C GLU A 161 -0.60 -15.38 3.23
N ALA A 162 -1.07 -16.51 2.70
CA ALA A 162 -2.44 -16.92 2.77
C ALA A 162 -2.86 -16.78 4.22
N THR A 163 -3.74 -15.81 4.48
CA THR A 163 -4.62 -15.89 5.63
C THR A 163 -5.59 -17.03 5.34
N SER A 164 -5.07 -18.26 5.42
CA SER A 164 -5.86 -19.47 5.53
C SER A 164 -6.47 -19.43 6.92
N GLY A 165 -7.60 -18.75 6.99
CA GLY A 165 -8.57 -19.06 8.02
C GLY A 165 -9.01 -20.51 7.82
N ASN A 166 -8.72 -21.31 8.83
CA ASN A 166 -9.61 -22.34 9.35
C ASN A 166 -9.60 -23.72 8.65
N THR A 167 -8.79 -24.66 9.18
CA THR A 167 -9.30 -26.01 9.53
C THR A 167 -8.42 -26.63 10.62
N VAL A 168 -8.71 -26.36 11.90
CA VAL A 168 -8.28 -27.29 12.96
C VAL A 168 -9.27 -28.45 12.97
N CYS A 169 -8.70 -29.62 12.76
CA CYS A 169 -9.32 -30.91 12.58
C CYS A 169 -10.32 -31.25 13.69
N ARG A 170 -11.51 -31.66 13.28
CA ARG A 170 -12.48 -32.37 14.11
C ARG A 170 -12.03 -33.84 14.17
N ASN A 171 -11.15 -34.18 15.11
CA ASN A 171 -10.80 -35.59 15.34
C ASN A 171 -11.85 -36.22 16.27
N LYS A 172 -12.74 -37.01 15.66
CA LYS A 172 -13.34 -38.20 16.28
C LYS A 172 -12.77 -39.43 15.58
N LEU A 173 -12.65 -40.53 16.33
CA LEU A 173 -12.07 -41.86 16.06
C LEU A 173 -10.79 -41.99 16.92
N ASP A 174 -10.74 -42.78 18.00
CA ASP A 174 -11.50 -43.99 18.39
C ASP A 174 -12.25 -43.87 19.73
#